data_AF-A0A023UMR4-F1
#
_entry.id   AF-A0A023UMR4-F1
#
_cell.length_a   1.000
_cell.length_b   1.000
_cell.length_c   1.000
_cell.angle_alpha   90.00
_cell.angle_beta   90.00
_cell.angle_gamma   90.00
#
_symmetry.space_group_name_H-M   'P 1'
#
loop_
_entity.id
_entity.type
_entity.pdbx_description
1 polymer ?
#
loop_
_entity_poly.entity_id
_entity_poly.type
_entity_poly.pdbx_seq_one_letter_code
_entity_poly.pdbx_strand_id
1 'polypeptide(L)'
;MFNNLTLYMFMMLMPIVGLALLVVNILFSETNTYSDKTGPFECGLSSFTQTRIAFTVSFILIAILFLPFDLEVTSILPYSLALYHTNSYGLSIIILFILLLTIGFIYEINNKALYIIKNNIKYKSDHILTLYL
;
A
#
# COMPACT_ATOMS: atom_id res chain seq x y z
N MET A 1 -0.83 -6.06 33.79
CA MET A 1 -1.97 -6.55 32.98
C MET A 1 -2.73 -5.31 32.51
N PHE A 2 -2.68 -4.96 31.23
CA PHE A 2 -3.41 -3.80 30.72
C PHE A 2 -4.91 -4.08 30.82
N ASN A 3 -5.65 -3.18 31.45
CA ASN A 3 -7.11 -3.29 31.55
C ASN A 3 -7.73 -2.81 30.23
N ASN A 4 -8.87 -3.38 29.82
CA ASN A 4 -9.58 -2.96 28.60
C ASN A 4 -9.86 -1.45 28.62
N LEU A 5 -10.17 -0.90 29.80
CA LEU A 5 -10.35 0.54 30.00
C LEU A 5 -9.09 1.35 29.63
N THR A 6 -7.90 0.87 30.01
CA THR A 6 -6.62 1.56 29.70
C THR A 6 -6.32 1.55 28.20
N LEU A 7 -6.70 0.48 27.49
CA LEU A 7 -6.56 0.40 26.04
C LEU A 7 -7.47 1.40 25.32
N TYR A 8 -8.74 1.47 25.71
CA TYR A 8 -9.69 2.44 25.13
C TYR A 8 -9.25 3.89 25.35
N MET A 9 -8.75 4.21 26.56
CA MET A 9 -8.23 5.53 26.86
C MET A 9 -7.05 5.91 25.97
N PHE A 10 -6.10 4.99 25.75
CA PHE A 10 -4.94 5.25 24.89
C PHE A 10 -5.35 5.43 23.42
N MET A 11 -6.26 4.58 22.92
CA MET A 11 -6.74 4.63 21.54
C MET A 11 -7.48 5.94 21.23
N MET A 12 -8.17 6.53 22.21
CA MET A 12 -8.81 7.85 22.06
C MET A 12 -7.81 9.01 22.23
N LEU A 13 -6.83 8.90 23.13
CA LEU A 13 -5.91 10.00 23.42
C LEU A 13 -4.96 10.31 22.25
N MET A 14 -4.48 9.29 21.53
CA MET A 14 -3.56 9.48 20.39
C MET A 14 -4.11 10.42 19.29
N PRO A 15 -5.31 10.20 18.72
CA PRO A 15 -5.85 11.12 17.72
C PRO A 15 -6.19 12.49 18.30
N ILE A 16 -6.61 12.58 19.56
CA ILE A 16 -6.91 13.87 20.22
C ILE A 16 -5.65 14.74 20.31
N VAL A 17 -4.53 14.17 20.74
CA VAL A 17 -3.25 14.90 20.80
C VAL A 17 -2.77 15.30 19.41
N GLY A 18 -2.89 14.41 18.42
CA GLY A 18 -2.55 14.72 17.02
C GLY A 18 -3.38 15.88 16.46
N LEU A 19 -4.69 15.87 16.71
CA LEU A 19 -5.60 16.96 16.31
C LEU A 19 -5.31 18.26 17.07
N ALA A 20 -5.01 18.19 18.37
CA ALA A 20 -4.67 19.36 19.16
C ALA A 20 -3.41 20.06 18.60
N LEU A 21 -2.36 19.30 18.26
CA LEU A 21 -1.15 19.84 17.65
C LEU A 21 -1.41 20.42 16.26
N LEU A 22 -2.27 19.79 15.46
CA LEU A 22 -2.70 20.33 14.16
C LEU A 22 -3.43 21.68 14.35
N VAL A 23 -4.35 21.78 15.30
CA VAL A 23 -5.10 23.02 15.61
C VAL A 23 -4.14 24.11 16.08
N VAL A 24 -3.19 23.78 16.96
CA VAL A 24 -2.14 24.72 17.38
C VAL A 24 -1.34 25.21 16.17
N ASN A 25 -0.93 24.32 15.27
CA ASN A 25 -0.22 24.74 14.06
C ASN A 25 -1.06 25.70 13.20
N ILE A 26 -2.33 25.40 12.97
CA ILE A 26 -3.22 26.26 12.18
C ILE A 26 -3.45 27.63 12.83
N LEU A 27 -3.52 27.69 14.17
CA LEU A 27 -3.74 28.94 14.90
C LEU A 27 -2.49 29.83 14.98
N PHE A 28 -1.29 29.23 15.09
CA PHE A 28 -0.04 29.96 15.29
C PHE A 28 0.81 30.13 14.02
N SER A 29 0.52 29.39 12.95
CA SER A 29 1.28 29.46 11.70
C SER A 29 0.89 30.70 10.88
N GLU A 30 1.87 31.45 10.41
CA GLU A 30 1.66 32.55 9.48
C GLU A 30 1.37 32.01 8.06
N THR A 31 0.16 32.28 7.57
CA THR A 31 -0.32 31.81 6.27
C THR A 31 -0.12 32.86 5.17
N ASN A 32 1.12 33.01 4.69
CA ASN A 32 1.36 33.81 3.47
C ASN A 32 1.19 32.92 2.22
N THR A 33 0.05 33.05 1.54
CA THR A 33 -0.29 32.32 0.30
C THR A 33 -0.06 33.20 -0.93
N TYR A 34 0.98 32.90 -1.70
CA TYR A 34 1.21 33.47 -3.04
C TYR A 34 1.07 32.37 -4.10
N SER A 35 0.68 32.75 -5.33
CA SER A 35 0.39 31.82 -6.44
C SER A 35 1.47 30.77 -6.64
N ASP A 36 2.73 31.19 -6.54
CA ASP A 36 3.89 30.34 -6.78
C ASP A 36 4.22 29.44 -5.57
N LYS A 37 3.70 29.75 -4.37
CA LYS A 37 3.77 28.88 -3.18
C LYS A 37 2.76 27.75 -3.25
N THR A 38 1.57 28.05 -3.78
CA THR A 38 0.43 27.14 -3.83
C THR A 38 0.39 26.32 -5.12
N GLY A 39 1.19 26.71 -6.12
CA GLY A 39 1.34 25.99 -7.38
C GLY A 39 2.20 24.73 -7.26
N PRO A 40 2.10 23.82 -8.23
CA PRO A 40 2.96 22.64 -8.30
C PRO A 40 4.42 23.08 -8.48
N PHE A 41 5.33 22.36 -7.82
CA PHE A 41 6.75 22.66 -7.87
C PHE A 41 7.33 22.34 -9.26
N GLU A 42 8.02 23.32 -9.82
CA GLU A 42 8.78 23.30 -11.09
C GLU A 42 8.01 22.85 -12.35
N CYS A 43 7.76 23.85 -13.21
CA CYS A 43 7.29 23.74 -14.60
C CYS A 43 5.83 23.32 -14.79
N GLY A 44 4.88 24.19 -14.40
CA GLY A 44 3.71 24.58 -15.21
C GLY A 44 2.83 23.50 -15.85
N LEU A 45 3.01 22.24 -15.47
CA LEU A 45 2.26 21.08 -15.92
C LEU A 45 0.98 21.07 -15.09
N SER A 46 0.10 22.00 -15.40
CA SER A 46 -1.32 21.78 -15.15
C SER A 46 -1.67 20.47 -15.84
N SER A 47 -2.11 19.47 -15.06
CA SER A 47 -2.45 18.12 -15.48
C SER A 47 -3.68 18.11 -16.40
N PHE A 48 -3.58 18.76 -17.55
CA PHE A 48 -4.62 18.79 -18.56
C PHE A 48 -4.27 17.82 -19.65
N THR A 49 -4.92 16.65 -19.59
CA THR A 49 -5.49 15.89 -20.72
C THR A 49 -5.97 14.50 -20.27
N GLN A 50 -5.31 13.88 -19.29
CA GLN A 50 -5.56 12.48 -18.90
C GLN A 50 -5.51 12.29 -17.37
N THR A 51 -6.60 11.84 -16.75
CA THR A 51 -6.69 11.57 -15.30
C THR A 51 -6.07 10.22 -14.89
N ARG A 52 -5.67 9.42 -15.87
CA ARG A 52 -5.11 8.07 -15.69
C ARG A 52 -3.78 7.97 -16.40
N ILE A 53 -2.71 7.90 -15.62
CA ILE A 53 -1.38 7.53 -16.12
C ILE A 53 -1.30 6.00 -16.13
N ALA A 54 -0.76 5.43 -17.20
CA ALA A 54 -0.51 4.00 -17.28
C ALA A 54 0.64 3.64 -16.32
N PHE A 55 0.29 2.96 -15.22
CA PHE A 55 1.26 2.35 -14.32
C PHE A 55 1.52 0.91 -14.73
N THR A 56 2.66 0.36 -14.32
CA THR A 56 2.98 -1.05 -14.60
C THR A 56 2.01 -1.97 -13.84
N VAL A 57 1.61 -3.07 -14.50
CA VAL A 57 0.66 -4.05 -13.94
C VAL A 57 1.21 -4.69 -12.65
N SER A 58 2.53 -4.72 -12.47
CA SER A 58 3.17 -5.27 -11.27
C SER A 58 2.70 -4.62 -9.97
N PHE A 59 2.36 -3.32 -9.97
CA PHE A 59 1.87 -2.64 -8.76
C PHE A 59 0.49 -3.13 -8.31
N ILE A 60 -0.43 -3.37 -9.24
CA ILE A 60 -1.75 -3.92 -8.90
C ILE A 60 -1.65 -5.41 -8.55
N LEU A 61 -0.71 -6.13 -9.18
CA LEU A 61 -0.50 -7.55 -8.92
C LEU A 61 -0.07 -7.82 -7.47
N ILE A 62 0.81 -6.99 -6.91
CA ILE A 62 1.21 -7.05 -5.50
C ILE A 62 -0.01 -6.91 -4.58
N ALA A 63 -0.95 -5.99 -4.90
CA ALA A 63 -2.14 -5.78 -4.08
C ALA A 63 -3.11 -6.98 -4.15
N ILE A 64 -3.27 -7.59 -5.32
CA ILE A 64 -4.08 -8.80 -5.50
C ILE A 64 -3.44 -9.99 -4.78
N LEU A 65 -2.11 -10.11 -4.84
CA LEU A 65 -1.35 -11.17 -4.19
C LEU A 65 -1.31 -11.05 -2.67
N PHE A 66 -1.37 -9.84 -2.13
CA PHE A 66 -1.49 -9.63 -0.69
C PHE A 66 -2.75 -10.28 -0.11
N LEU A 67 -3.85 -10.31 -0.87
CA LEU A 67 -5.15 -10.82 -0.40
C LEU A 67 -5.11 -12.29 0.06
N PRO A 68 -4.64 -13.28 -0.73
CA PRO A 68 -4.56 -14.67 -0.29
C PRO A 68 -3.52 -14.88 0.82
N PHE A 69 -2.41 -14.14 0.86
CA PHE A 69 -1.43 -14.25 1.95
C PHE A 69 -1.95 -13.68 3.28
N ASP A 70 -2.72 -12.60 3.24
CA ASP A 70 -3.38 -12.07 4.43
C ASP A 70 -4.43 -13.05 4.97
N LEU A 71 -5.17 -13.71 4.06
CA LEU A 71 -6.11 -14.78 4.41
C LEU A 71 -5.36 -15.99 5.00
N GLU A 72 -4.20 -16.35 4.46
CA GLU A 72 -3.36 -17.43 5.00
C GLU A 72 -3.03 -17.19 6.48
N VAL A 73 -2.45 -16.03 6.80
CA VAL A 73 -2.06 -15.69 8.17
C VAL A 73 -3.29 -15.60 9.09
N THR A 74 -4.38 -15.01 8.60
CA THR A 74 -5.63 -14.92 9.37
C THR A 74 -6.22 -16.29 9.68
N SER A 75 -6.08 -17.27 8.78
CA SER A 75 -6.56 -18.65 8.99
C SER A 75 -5.67 -19.46 9.94
N ILE A 76 -4.38 -19.14 10.02
CA ILE A 76 -3.43 -19.78 10.96
C ILE A 76 -3.72 -19.34 12.41
N LEU A 77 -4.20 -18.11 12.61
CA LEU A 77 -4.48 -17.53 13.93
C LEU A 77 -5.49 -18.37 14.77
N PRO A 78 -6.70 -18.73 14.29
CA PRO A 78 -7.63 -19.56 15.06
C PRO A 78 -7.08 -20.96 15.34
N TYR A 79 -6.31 -21.53 14.42
CA TYR A 79 -5.62 -22.81 14.68
C TYR A 79 -4.60 -22.67 15.82
N SER A 80 -3.79 -21.61 15.82
CA SER A 80 -2.82 -21.35 16.87
C SER A 80 -3.47 -21.18 18.25
N LEU A 81 -4.67 -20.60 18.31
CA LEU A 81 -5.43 -20.46 19.57
C LEU A 81 -6.06 -21.79 20.03
N ALA A 82 -6.43 -22.67 19.10
CA ALA A 82 -7.12 -23.93 19.39
C ALA A 82 -6.22 -25.17 19.44
N LEU A 83 -4.89 -25.00 19.43
CA LEU A 83 -3.90 -26.09 19.39
C LEU A 83 -4.17 -27.23 20.40
N TYR A 84 -4.63 -26.90 21.61
CA TYR A 84 -4.94 -27.88 22.65
C TYR A 84 -6.18 -28.73 22.35
N HIS A 85 -7.14 -28.19 21.60
CA HIS A 85 -8.38 -28.88 21.23
C HIS A 85 -8.24 -29.63 19.90
N THR A 86 -7.41 -29.12 19.00
CA THR A 86 -7.16 -29.75 17.71
C THR A 86 -6.02 -30.76 17.86
N ASN A 87 -6.36 -32.05 17.84
CA ASN A 87 -5.38 -33.13 17.82
C ASN A 87 -4.55 -33.10 16.51
N SER A 88 -3.73 -34.13 16.25
CA SER A 88 -2.93 -34.28 15.01
C SER A 88 -3.70 -34.08 13.69
N TYR A 89 -5.02 -34.27 13.70
CA TYR A 89 -5.90 -33.97 12.58
C TYR A 89 -5.89 -32.49 12.16
N GLY A 90 -5.98 -31.55 13.12
CA GLY A 90 -5.95 -30.11 12.80
C GLY A 90 -4.63 -29.70 12.17
N LEU A 91 -3.52 -30.22 12.71
CA LEU A 91 -2.18 -30.02 12.16
C LEU A 91 -2.08 -30.47 10.70
N SER A 92 -2.66 -31.62 10.36
CA SER A 92 -2.65 -32.13 8.97
C SER A 92 -3.39 -31.21 8.00
N ILE A 93 -4.51 -30.61 8.42
CA ILE A 93 -5.30 -29.68 7.60
C ILE A 93 -4.54 -28.37 7.38
N ILE A 94 -3.95 -27.79 8.43
CA ILE A 94 -3.20 -26.54 8.30
C ILE A 94 -1.97 -26.73 7.41
N ILE A 95 -1.25 -27.85 7.54
CA ILE A 95 -0.11 -28.14 6.67
C ILE A 95 -0.55 -28.27 5.21
N LEU A 96 -1.65 -28.98 4.93
CA LEU A 96 -2.19 -29.09 3.57
C LEU A 96 -2.57 -27.72 3.01
N PHE A 97 -3.21 -26.88 3.83
CA PHE A 97 -3.65 -25.54 3.46
C PHE A 97 -2.47 -24.62 3.13
N ILE A 98 -1.43 -24.59 3.97
CA ILE A 98 -0.19 -23.85 3.72
C ILE A 98 0.51 -24.37 2.45
N LEU A 99 0.55 -25.68 2.24
CA LEU A 99 1.17 -26.26 1.03
C LEU A 99 0.44 -25.81 -0.26
N LEU A 100 -0.90 -25.80 -0.25
CA LEU A 100 -1.69 -25.36 -1.40
C LEU A 100 -1.40 -23.90 -1.77
N LEU A 101 -1.34 -23.01 -0.77
CA LEU A 101 -1.08 -21.58 -1.00
C LEU A 101 0.37 -21.30 -1.39
N THR A 102 1.33 -21.99 -0.77
CA THR A 102 2.76 -21.87 -1.13
C THR A 102 3.05 -22.36 -2.55
N ILE A 103 2.36 -23.39 -3.05
CA ILE A 103 2.47 -23.81 -4.46
C ILE A 103 1.97 -22.69 -5.39
N GLY A 104 0.84 -22.05 -5.06
CA GLY A 104 0.33 -20.91 -5.80
C GLY A 104 1.33 -19.74 -5.84
N PHE A 105 2.02 -19.49 -4.73
CA PHE A 105 3.07 -18.47 -4.65
C PHE A 105 4.26 -18.79 -5.56
N ILE A 106 4.75 -20.03 -5.50
CA ILE A 106 5.90 -20.47 -6.29
C ILE A 106 5.60 -20.33 -7.79
N TYR A 107 4.38 -20.64 -8.21
CA TYR A 107 3.95 -20.46 -9.60
C TYR A 107 4.05 -18.99 -10.06
N GLU A 108 3.64 -18.05 -9.21
CA GLU A 108 3.63 -16.62 -9.53
C GLU A 108 5.06 -16.03 -9.59
N ILE A 109 5.95 -16.46 -8.69
CA ILE A 109 7.39 -16.13 -8.76
C ILE A 109 8.02 -16.63 -10.05
N ASN A 110 7.75 -17.88 -10.45
CA ASN A 110 8.31 -18.47 -11.67
C ASN A 110 7.88 -17.72 -12.92
N ASN A 111 6.66 -17.17 -12.94
CA ASN A 111 6.15 -16.37 -14.04
C ASN A 111 6.73 -14.94 -14.08
N LYS A 112 7.55 -14.54 -13.10
CA LYS A 112 8.15 -13.19 -12.99
C LYS A 112 7.13 -12.06 -13.06
N ALA A 113 5.91 -12.28 -12.60
CA ALA A 113 4.81 -11.34 -12.76
C ALA A 113 5.04 -10.02 -11.98
N LEU A 114 5.87 -10.08 -10.93
CA LEU A 114 6.31 -8.96 -10.11
C LEU A 114 7.50 -8.17 -10.71
N TYR A 115 8.12 -8.67 -11.79
CA TYR A 115 9.28 -8.02 -12.38
C TYR A 115 8.86 -6.76 -13.15
N ILE A 116 9.45 -5.63 -12.79
CA ILE A 116 9.25 -4.37 -13.52
C ILE A 116 10.09 -4.42 -14.80
N ILE A 117 9.41 -4.53 -15.94
CA ILE A 117 10.05 -4.47 -17.24
C ILE A 117 10.53 -3.04 -17.51
N LYS A 118 11.85 -2.85 -17.58
CA LYS A 118 12.44 -1.59 -18.01
C LYS A 118 12.42 -1.50 -19.54
N ASN A 119 11.37 -0.91 -20.09
CA ASN A 119 11.35 -0.52 -21.49
C ASN A 119 12.12 0.80 -21.66
N ASN A 120 13.34 0.72 -22.20
CA ASN A 120 14.10 1.89 -22.66
C ASN A 120 13.57 2.34 -24.02
N ILE A 121 12.29 2.74 -24.09
CA ILE A 121 11.79 3.43 -25.27
C ILE A 121 12.53 4.76 -25.29
N LYS A 122 13.56 4.87 -26.14
CA LYS A 122 14.13 6.15 -26.53
C LYS A 122 13.01 6.93 -27.20
N TYR A 123 12.38 7.84 -26.46
CA TYR A 123 11.54 8.85 -27.09
C TYR A 123 12.45 9.65 -28.02
N LYS A 124 12.30 9.42 -29.32
CA LYS A 124 12.97 10.18 -30.35
C LYS A 124 12.34 11.58 -30.34
N SER A 125 13.06 12.52 -29.74
CA SER A 125 12.71 13.94 -29.63
C SER A 125 12.89 14.66 -30.97
N ASP A 126 12.19 14.22 -32.02
CA ASP A 126 12.38 14.78 -33.37
C ASP A 126 11.20 15.65 -33.85
N HIS A 127 10.15 15.88 -33.03
CA HIS A 127 8.97 16.64 -33.50
C HIS A 127 8.50 17.82 -32.65
N ILE A 128 9.20 18.19 -31.58
CA ILE A 128 8.81 19.38 -30.77
C ILE A 128 9.48 20.67 -31.27
N LEU A 129 10.58 20.58 -32.03
CA LEU A 129 11.32 21.75 -32.52
C LEU A 129 10.78 22.34 -33.85
N THR A 130 9.87 21.66 -34.56
CA THR A 130 9.32 22.16 -35.84
C THR A 130 8.01 22.94 -35.71
N LEU A 131 7.46 23.09 -34.51
CA LEU A 131 6.21 23.85 -34.26
C LEU A 131 6.45 25.20 -33.55
N TYR A 132 7.71 25.53 -33.24
CA TYR A 132 8.10 26.77 -32.56
C TYR A 132 9.06 27.66 -33.39
N LEU A 133 9.27 27.34 -34.66
CA LEU A 133 9.85 28.20 -35.69
C LEU A 133 8.83 28.35 -36.83
#